data_AF-A0ABD4YRZ8-F1
#
_entry.id   AF-A0ABD4YRZ8-F1
#
_cell.length_a   1.000
_cell.length_b   1.000
_cell.length_c   1.000
_cell.angle_alpha   90.00
_cell.angle_beta   90.00
_cell.angle_gamma   90.00
#
_symmetry.space_group_name_H-M   'P 1'
#
loop_
_entity.id
_entity.type
_entity.pdbx_description
1 polymer ?
#
loop_
_entity_poly.entity_id
_entity_poly.type
_entity_poly.pdbx_seq_one_letter_code
_entity_poly.pdbx_strand_id
1 'polypeptide(L)'
;MELVRTPDDPAAPRRLRRASFLLGFAMGGFFDGILLHQILQWHHLLSNVRAGPLGSLGAQVAADGVFHAIMYVIAAAGLIELFRARSAASPGTPIRPRWGHFWIGFGSWHIIDALLSHWITGIHRIKMDAEQPLIWDIAWFVVFGLAPLLAGWKTRNHRRPPPTGRNGTTLVGLLAAAVLAGGMLNLFPLRADADTTVVALRPGASPAAMFQALAATDARIVWSDPQGSVWVMTAVPTAQKLRLFAAGAMYVSGSVAPAGCSAWLTAGASS
;
A
#
# COMPACT_ATOMS: atom_id res chain seq x y z
N MET A 1 -3.30 -53.69 1.08
CA MET A 1 -2.48 -52.56 0.58
C MET A 1 -2.25 -51.62 1.75
N GLU A 2 -1.15 -51.81 2.46
CA GLU A 2 -0.77 -51.00 3.60
C GLU A 2 -0.23 -49.66 3.08
N LEU A 3 -0.94 -48.57 3.35
CA LEU A 3 -0.48 -47.22 3.02
C LEU A 3 0.72 -46.93 3.91
N VAL A 4 1.93 -47.19 3.39
CA VAL A 4 3.19 -46.76 3.99
C VAL A 4 3.13 -45.24 4.12
N ARG A 5 2.86 -44.74 5.32
CA ARG A 5 2.98 -43.31 5.65
C ARG A 5 4.46 -42.96 5.50
N THR A 6 4.79 -42.13 4.53
CA THR A 6 6.08 -41.43 4.55
C THR A 6 6.13 -40.58 5.82
N PRO A 7 7.22 -40.64 6.61
CA PRO A 7 7.37 -39.79 7.78
C PRO A 7 7.25 -38.32 7.38
N ASP A 8 6.53 -37.51 8.17
CA ASP A 8 6.49 -36.07 7.98
C ASP A 8 7.94 -35.51 8.02
N ASP A 9 8.28 -34.58 7.12
CA ASP A 9 9.60 -33.93 7.10
C ASP A 9 9.90 -33.27 8.47
N PRO A 10 10.98 -33.67 9.18
CA PRO A 10 11.33 -33.08 10.47
C PRO A 10 11.62 -31.57 10.38
N ALA A 11 11.87 -31.03 9.18
CA ALA A 11 12.04 -29.61 8.95
C ALA A 11 10.71 -28.82 8.87
N ALA A 12 9.56 -29.45 8.63
CA ALA A 12 8.28 -28.76 8.42
C ALA A 12 7.90 -27.77 9.56
N PRO A 13 8.08 -28.10 10.87
CA PRO A 13 7.83 -27.15 11.95
C PRO A 13 8.77 -25.94 11.94
N ARG A 14 10.02 -26.12 11.49
CA ARG A 14 11.01 -25.03 11.36
C ARG A 14 10.66 -24.12 10.18
N ARG A 15 10.30 -24.70 9.03
CA ARG A 15 9.85 -23.96 7.84
C ARG A 15 8.63 -23.11 8.13
N LEU A 16 7.64 -23.66 8.82
CA LEU A 16 6.42 -22.93 9.17
C LEU A 16 6.66 -21.75 10.12
N ARG A 17 7.63 -21.87 11.05
CA ARG A 17 8.07 -20.76 11.92
C ARG A 17 8.75 -19.66 11.10
N ARG A 18 9.67 -20.03 10.20
CA ARG A 18 10.35 -19.10 9.29
C ARG A 18 9.36 -18.38 8.37
N ALA A 19 8.48 -19.14 7.73
CA ALA A 19 7.42 -18.60 6.89
C ALA A 19 6.58 -17.55 7.64
N SER A 20 6.12 -17.91 8.84
CA SER A 20 5.30 -16.99 9.65
C SER A 20 6.07 -15.73 10.04
N PHE A 21 7.34 -15.85 10.44
CA PHE A 21 8.20 -14.71 10.75
C PHE A 21 8.41 -13.79 9.56
N LEU A 22 8.80 -14.33 8.40
CA LEU A 22 9.06 -13.54 7.19
C LEU A 22 7.80 -12.81 6.70
N LEU A 23 6.66 -13.50 6.72
CA LEU A 23 5.37 -12.89 6.37
C LEU A 23 4.98 -11.78 7.36
N GLY A 24 5.22 -11.99 8.65
CA GLY A 24 5.00 -10.97 9.67
C GLY A 24 5.88 -9.75 9.49
N PHE A 25 7.17 -9.97 9.23
CA PHE A 25 8.14 -8.92 8.96
C PHE A 25 7.75 -8.07 7.76
N ALA A 26 7.46 -8.71 6.63
CA ALA A 26 7.02 -8.03 5.42
C ALA A 26 5.70 -7.28 5.65
N MET A 27 4.74 -7.87 6.39
CA MET A 27 3.49 -7.20 6.72
C MET A 27 3.71 -5.98 7.63
N GLY A 28 4.70 -6.02 8.52
CA GLY A 28 5.11 -4.84 9.28
C GLY A 28 5.58 -3.71 8.37
N GLY A 29 6.45 -4.02 7.41
CA GLY A 29 6.93 -3.05 6.42
C GLY A 29 5.83 -2.52 5.51
N PHE A 30 4.91 -3.36 5.05
CA PHE A 30 3.75 -2.90 4.28
C PHE A 30 2.81 -2.05 5.11
N PHE A 31 2.56 -2.41 6.37
CA PHE A 31 1.69 -1.63 7.25
C PHE A 31 2.25 -0.21 7.41
N ASP A 32 3.53 -0.11 7.72
CA ASP A 32 4.24 1.15 7.86
C ASP A 32 4.27 1.95 6.54
N GLY A 33 4.75 1.35 5.45
CA GLY A 33 4.87 2.01 4.15
C GLY A 33 3.54 2.43 3.52
N ILE A 34 2.47 1.65 3.69
CA ILE A 34 1.15 2.01 3.16
C ILE A 34 0.50 3.04 4.08
N LEU A 35 0.47 2.80 5.40
CA LEU A 35 -0.24 3.69 6.31
C LEU A 35 0.48 5.03 6.45
N LEU A 36 1.78 5.02 6.73
CA LEU A 36 2.53 6.24 7.01
C LEU A 36 3.00 6.94 5.75
N HIS A 37 3.49 6.21 4.73
CA HIS A 37 4.03 6.89 3.53
C HIS A 37 2.95 7.26 2.52
N GLN A 38 1.88 6.48 2.40
CA GLN A 38 0.89 6.66 1.32
C GLN A 38 -0.45 7.23 1.82
N ILE A 39 -1.03 6.68 2.88
CA ILE A 39 -2.35 7.10 3.36
C ILE A 39 -2.23 8.39 4.18
N LEU A 40 -1.41 8.37 5.22
CA LEU A 40 -1.24 9.52 6.12
C LEU A 40 -0.18 10.49 5.60
N GLN A 41 0.72 10.02 4.76
CA GLN A 41 1.83 10.79 4.18
C GLN A 41 2.64 11.55 5.25
N TRP A 42 2.79 10.96 6.44
CA TRP A 42 3.50 11.58 7.56
C TRP A 42 5.01 11.65 7.31
N HIS A 43 5.53 10.69 6.54
CA HIS A 43 6.92 10.67 6.07
C HIS A 43 7.08 9.74 4.87
N HIS A 44 8.15 9.93 4.12
CA HIS A 44 8.74 9.00 3.17
C HIS A 44 10.01 8.40 3.77
N LEU A 45 10.50 7.30 3.20
CA LEU A 45 11.71 6.61 3.66
C LEU A 45 12.93 7.53 3.81
N LEU A 46 13.02 8.56 2.96
CA LEU A 46 14.15 9.49 2.90
C LEU A 46 13.76 10.93 3.26
N SER A 47 12.71 11.16 4.06
CA SER A 47 12.19 12.52 4.32
C SER A 47 13.19 13.51 4.96
N ASN A 48 14.23 13.05 5.66
CA ASN A 48 15.31 13.91 6.14
C ASN A 48 16.47 14.09 5.13
N VAL A 49 16.49 13.33 4.04
CA VAL A 49 17.48 13.50 2.95
C VAL A 49 16.95 14.54 1.97
N ARG A 50 17.18 15.82 2.27
CA ARG A 50 16.62 16.95 1.51
C ARG A 50 17.55 17.53 0.44
N ALA A 51 18.82 17.13 0.43
CA ALA A 51 19.83 17.67 -0.48
C ALA A 51 20.11 16.72 -1.66
N GLY A 52 20.45 17.30 -2.82
CA GLY A 52 20.84 16.55 -4.00
C GLY A 52 19.68 15.80 -4.69
N PRO A 53 19.99 14.86 -5.60
CA PRO A 53 18.99 14.16 -6.42
C PRO A 53 17.90 13.41 -5.62
N LEU A 54 18.23 13.00 -4.39
CA LEU A 54 17.34 12.25 -3.51
C LEU A 54 16.33 13.13 -2.75
N GLY A 55 16.52 14.45 -2.72
CA GLY A 55 15.61 15.38 -2.04
C GLY A 55 14.30 15.64 -2.78
N SER A 56 14.23 15.31 -4.07
CA SER A 56 13.02 15.51 -4.87
C SER A 56 11.87 14.59 -4.41
N LEU A 57 10.62 15.07 -4.51
CA LEU A 57 9.44 14.26 -4.19
C LEU A 57 9.39 12.98 -5.03
N GLY A 58 9.72 13.07 -6.32
CA GLY A 58 9.79 11.91 -7.20
C GLY A 58 10.80 10.85 -6.72
N ALA A 59 11.96 11.27 -6.24
CA ALA A 59 12.95 10.35 -5.67
C ALA A 59 12.49 9.72 -4.35
N GLN A 60 11.81 10.48 -3.48
CA GLN A 60 11.22 9.96 -2.24
C GLN A 60 10.15 8.89 -2.51
N VAL A 61 9.22 9.17 -3.44
CA VAL A 61 8.20 8.20 -3.87
C VAL A 61 8.83 6.96 -4.51
N ALA A 62 9.89 7.13 -5.31
CA ALA A 62 10.62 6.00 -5.88
C ALA A 62 11.30 5.16 -4.80
N ALA A 63 11.93 5.79 -3.80
CA ALA A 63 12.54 5.10 -2.67
C ALA A 63 11.51 4.30 -1.87
N ASP A 64 10.31 4.85 -1.63
CA ASP A 64 9.21 4.12 -1.01
C ASP A 64 8.79 2.90 -1.85
N GLY A 65 8.70 3.05 -3.17
CA GLY A 65 8.40 1.95 -4.08
C GLY A 65 9.44 0.82 -4.02
N VAL A 66 10.74 1.17 -3.97
CA VAL A 66 11.83 0.21 -3.80
C VAL A 66 11.73 -0.49 -2.45
N PHE A 67 11.43 0.24 -1.38
CA PHE A 67 11.17 -0.33 -0.06
C PHE A 67 10.04 -1.37 -0.10
N HIS A 68 8.91 -1.05 -0.72
CA HIS A 68 7.80 -1.99 -0.90
C HIS A 68 8.20 -3.20 -1.74
N ALA A 69 8.99 -3.01 -2.80
CA ALA A 69 9.52 -4.12 -3.61
C ALA A 69 10.38 -5.09 -2.77
N ILE A 70 11.21 -4.56 -1.86
CA ILE A 70 11.98 -5.39 -0.93
C ILE A 70 11.04 -6.16 0.01
N MET A 71 9.99 -5.52 0.54
CA MET A 71 8.98 -6.21 1.35
C MET A 71 8.26 -7.31 0.56
N TYR A 72 7.98 -7.13 -0.74
CA TYR A 72 7.43 -8.19 -1.59
C TYR A 72 8.37 -9.38 -1.72
N VAL A 73 9.69 -9.15 -1.86
CA VAL A 73 10.68 -10.23 -1.91
C VAL A 73 10.70 -11.02 -0.60
N ILE A 74 10.67 -10.32 0.56
CA ILE A 74 10.61 -10.98 1.88
C ILE A 74 9.31 -11.78 2.04
N ALA A 75 8.18 -11.21 1.62
CA ALA A 75 6.88 -11.90 1.63
C ALA A 75 6.89 -13.15 0.74
N ALA A 76 7.45 -13.05 -0.47
CA ALA A 76 7.58 -14.17 -1.39
C ALA A 76 8.45 -15.29 -0.79
N ALA A 77 9.57 -14.96 -0.15
CA ALA A 77 10.39 -15.94 0.58
C ALA A 77 9.59 -16.63 1.70
N GLY A 78 8.77 -15.88 2.44
CA GLY A 78 7.85 -16.41 3.44
C GLY A 78 6.80 -17.37 2.85
N LEU A 79 6.20 -17.01 1.72
CA LEU A 79 5.24 -17.86 0.98
C LEU A 79 5.89 -19.12 0.44
N ILE A 80 7.13 -19.05 -0.08
CA ILE A 80 7.88 -20.22 -0.54
C ILE A 80 8.13 -21.18 0.62
N GLU A 81 8.57 -20.69 1.78
CA GLU A 81 8.76 -21.54 2.96
C GLU A 81 7.43 -22.16 3.45
N LEU A 82 6.32 -21.42 3.36
CA LEU A 82 4.98 -21.95 3.67
C LEU A 82 4.57 -23.05 2.69
N PHE A 83 4.77 -22.82 1.38
CA PHE A 83 4.47 -23.79 0.34
C PHE A 83 5.30 -25.06 0.51
N ARG A 84 6.61 -24.94 0.77
CA ARG A 84 7.49 -26.08 1.03
C ARG A 84 7.08 -26.86 2.27
N ALA A 85 6.67 -26.17 3.34
CA ALA A 85 6.12 -26.83 4.52
C ALA A 85 4.82 -27.59 4.20
N ARG A 86 4.00 -27.07 3.28
CA ARG A 86 2.76 -27.71 2.82
C ARG A 86 2.96 -28.93 1.95
N SER A 87 3.90 -28.85 1.02
CA SER A 87 4.22 -29.96 0.12
C SER A 87 4.92 -31.11 0.86
N ALA A 88 5.60 -30.82 1.97
CA ALA A 88 6.29 -31.83 2.79
C ALA A 88 5.40 -32.49 3.86
N ALA A 89 4.15 -32.02 4.04
CA ALA A 89 3.23 -32.57 5.03
C ALA A 89 2.38 -33.68 4.41
N SER A 90 2.13 -34.75 5.19
CA SER A 90 1.26 -35.85 4.75
C SER A 90 -0.12 -35.35 4.29
N PRO A 91 -0.75 -35.98 3.27
CA PRO A 91 -2.11 -35.67 2.86
C PRO A 91 -3.07 -35.73 4.06
N GLY A 92 -3.85 -34.67 4.27
CA GLY A 92 -4.77 -34.56 5.41
C GLY A 92 -4.17 -33.95 6.68
N THR A 93 -2.84 -33.74 6.77
CA THR A 93 -2.24 -33.05 7.92
C THR A 93 -2.55 -31.55 7.88
N PRO A 94 -3.27 -31.01 8.88
CA PRO A 94 -3.62 -29.60 8.89
C PRO A 94 -2.39 -28.75 9.24
N ILE A 95 -1.99 -27.88 8.30
CA ILE A 95 -0.95 -26.88 8.53
C ILE A 95 -1.56 -25.67 9.20
N ARG A 96 -1.04 -25.33 10.38
CA ARG A 96 -1.55 -24.24 11.20
C ARG A 96 -0.59 -23.06 11.15
N PRO A 97 -1.05 -21.83 10.84
CA PRO A 97 -0.21 -20.64 10.93
C PRO A 97 0.42 -20.52 12.32
N ARG A 98 1.70 -20.12 12.39
CA ARG A 98 2.38 -19.85 13.66
C ARG A 98 2.28 -18.37 13.98
N TRP A 99 1.08 -17.91 14.33
CA TRP A 99 0.78 -16.51 14.61
C TRP A 99 1.74 -15.84 15.60
N GLY A 100 2.23 -16.57 16.61
CA GLY A 100 3.24 -16.00 17.50
C GLY A 100 4.53 -15.59 16.78
N HIS A 101 4.97 -16.37 15.79
CA HIS A 101 6.15 -16.01 14.97
C HIS A 101 5.84 -14.90 13.98
N PHE A 102 4.61 -14.82 13.48
CA PHE A 102 4.15 -13.69 12.68
C PHE A 102 4.25 -12.37 13.44
N TRP A 103 3.71 -12.31 14.67
CA TRP A 103 3.78 -11.10 15.48
C TRP A 103 5.20 -10.74 15.92
N ILE A 104 6.07 -11.75 16.15
CA ILE A 104 7.50 -11.50 16.34
C ILE A 104 8.10 -10.82 15.10
N GLY A 105 7.82 -11.33 13.89
CA GLY A 105 8.30 -10.72 12.65
C GLY A 105 7.79 -9.29 12.47
N PHE A 106 6.49 -9.07 12.64
CA PHE A 106 5.84 -7.76 12.54
C PHE A 106 6.46 -6.74 13.49
N GLY A 107 6.63 -7.10 14.77
CA GLY A 107 7.26 -6.21 15.74
C GLY A 107 8.74 -5.99 15.47
N SER A 108 9.45 -7.01 14.95
CA SER A 108 10.88 -6.89 14.62
C SER A 108 11.14 -5.85 13.53
N TRP A 109 10.28 -5.76 12.51
CA TRP A 109 10.38 -4.71 11.49
C TRP A 109 10.35 -3.31 12.13
N HIS A 110 9.30 -3.01 12.91
CA HIS A 110 9.12 -1.70 13.53
C HIS A 110 10.23 -1.35 14.53
N ILE A 111 10.79 -2.35 15.22
CA ILE A 111 11.95 -2.15 16.09
C ILE A 111 13.19 -1.79 15.25
N ILE A 112 13.44 -2.53 14.18
CA ILE A 112 14.59 -2.26 13.30
C ILE A 112 14.47 -0.87 12.70
N ASP A 113 13.30 -0.51 12.20
CA ASP A 113 13.06 0.80 11.62
C ASP A 113 13.22 1.94 12.64
N ALA A 114 12.61 1.82 13.83
CA ALA A 114 12.79 2.81 14.89
C ALA A 114 14.26 2.98 15.32
N LEU A 115 14.98 1.88 15.49
CA LEU A 115 16.38 1.94 15.91
C LEU A 115 17.28 2.47 14.79
N LEU A 116 17.21 1.87 13.61
CA LEU A 116 18.11 2.18 12.51
C LEU A 116 17.70 3.48 11.81
N SER A 117 16.45 3.57 11.34
CA SER A 117 15.98 4.69 10.53
C SER A 117 15.73 5.96 11.34
N HIS A 118 15.04 5.85 12.49
CA HIS A 118 14.65 7.03 13.26
C HIS A 118 15.74 7.56 14.18
N TRP A 119 16.46 6.67 14.87
CA TRP A 119 17.37 7.08 15.94
C TRP A 119 18.85 7.05 15.55
N ILE A 120 19.33 5.99 14.88
CA ILE A 120 20.75 5.87 14.52
C ILE A 120 21.06 6.71 13.28
N THR A 121 20.33 6.49 12.18
CA THR A 121 20.60 7.19 10.91
C THR A 121 19.81 8.49 10.80
N GLY A 122 18.64 8.58 11.44
CA GLY A 122 17.78 9.76 11.42
C GLY A 122 17.27 10.13 10.03
N ILE A 123 17.15 9.16 9.12
CA ILE A 123 16.75 9.39 7.72
C ILE A 123 15.27 9.77 7.55
N HIS A 124 14.45 9.48 8.55
CA HIS A 124 13.08 10.00 8.72
C HIS A 124 12.68 9.88 10.21
N ARG A 125 11.51 10.40 10.57
CA ARG A 125 10.84 10.25 11.87
C ARG A 125 9.40 9.84 11.61
N ILE A 126 8.71 9.25 12.59
CA ILE A 126 7.32 8.79 12.40
C ILE A 126 6.39 9.89 11.90
N LYS A 127 6.49 11.08 12.49
CA LYS A 127 5.70 12.25 12.11
C LYS A 127 6.61 13.47 12.00
N MET A 128 6.94 13.84 10.76
CA MET A 128 7.99 14.84 10.47
C MET A 128 7.62 16.26 10.91
N ASP A 129 6.33 16.56 10.93
CA ASP A 129 5.74 17.88 11.24
C ASP A 129 5.28 18.00 12.71
N ALA A 130 5.55 17.00 13.56
CA ALA A 130 5.21 17.07 14.98
C ALA A 130 6.16 18.02 15.73
N GLU A 131 5.62 18.81 16.68
CA GLU A 131 6.44 19.64 17.58
C GLU A 131 7.41 18.80 18.42
N GLN A 132 7.02 17.58 18.79
CA GLN A 132 7.84 16.62 19.53
C GLN A 132 7.87 15.26 18.81
N PRO A 133 8.72 15.09 17.77
CA PRO A 133 8.77 13.86 16.97
C PRO A 133 9.15 12.61 17.79
N LEU A 134 9.94 12.78 18.85
CA LEU A 134 10.39 11.67 19.69
C LEU A 134 9.23 10.94 20.39
N ILE A 135 8.17 11.65 20.79
CA ILE A 135 6.99 11.04 21.42
C ILE A 135 6.31 10.08 20.45
N TRP A 136 6.18 10.49 19.18
CA TRP A 136 5.58 9.67 18.14
C TRP A 136 6.42 8.43 17.84
N ASP A 137 7.75 8.57 17.78
CA ASP A 137 8.65 7.43 17.58
C ASP A 137 8.56 6.41 18.73
N ILE A 138 8.55 6.88 19.98
CA ILE A 138 8.43 6.01 21.15
C ILE A 138 7.06 5.33 21.16
N ALA A 139 5.98 6.07 20.90
CA ALA A 139 4.63 5.52 20.84
C ALA A 139 4.51 4.44 19.76
N TRP A 140 5.01 4.70 18.55
CA TRP A 140 5.00 3.74 17.44
C TRP A 140 5.85 2.51 17.75
N PHE A 141 7.06 2.71 18.29
CA PHE A 141 7.95 1.64 18.73
C PHE A 141 7.29 0.73 19.76
N VAL A 142 6.61 1.31 20.76
CA VAL A 142 5.95 0.54 21.82
C VAL A 142 4.73 -0.21 21.28
N VAL A 143 3.85 0.48 20.55
CA VAL A 143 2.56 -0.05 20.11
C VAL A 143 2.69 -1.06 18.98
N PHE A 144 3.58 -0.82 18.00
CA PHE A 144 3.71 -1.67 16.81
C PHE A 144 5.01 -2.49 16.79
N GLY A 145 6.04 -2.09 17.53
CA GLY A 145 7.26 -2.87 17.72
C GLY A 145 7.19 -3.81 18.91
N LEU A 146 7.24 -3.26 20.12
CA LEU A 146 7.42 -4.02 21.35
C LEU A 146 6.17 -4.85 21.73
N ALA A 147 4.98 -4.26 21.69
CA ALA A 147 3.76 -4.97 22.08
C ALA A 147 3.47 -6.20 21.20
N PRO A 148 3.56 -6.12 19.85
CA PRO A 148 3.38 -7.30 19.00
C PRO A 148 4.50 -8.32 19.17
N LEU A 149 5.76 -7.87 19.34
CA LEU A 149 6.88 -8.77 19.59
C LEU A 149 6.68 -9.58 20.88
N LEU A 150 6.30 -8.92 21.98
CA LEU A 150 6.07 -9.57 23.27
C LEU A 150 4.85 -10.50 23.24
N ALA A 151 3.75 -10.06 22.61
CA ALA A 151 2.57 -10.89 22.41
C ALA A 151 2.90 -12.13 21.56
N GLY A 152 3.68 -11.95 20.50
CA GLY A 152 4.19 -13.02 19.65
C GLY A 152 5.09 -13.99 20.41
N TRP A 153 6.01 -13.47 21.21
CA TRP A 153 6.92 -14.26 22.06
C TRP A 153 6.17 -15.11 23.08
N LYS A 154 5.19 -14.52 23.78
CA LYS A 154 4.34 -15.25 24.73
C LYS A 154 3.55 -16.36 24.04
N THR A 155 3.11 -16.13 22.80
CA THR A 155 2.24 -17.06 22.08
C THR A 155 2.95 -17.99 21.09
N ARG A 156 4.28 -17.91 20.96
CA ARG A 156 5.08 -18.63 19.94
C ARG A 156 4.94 -20.15 19.99
N ASN A 157 4.65 -20.70 21.17
CA ASN A 157 4.48 -22.13 21.39
C ASN A 157 3.01 -22.57 21.41
N HIS A 158 2.05 -21.64 21.45
CA HIS A 158 0.63 -21.99 21.45
C HIS A 158 0.20 -22.53 20.08
N ARG A 159 -0.44 -23.69 20.10
CA ARG A 159 -1.18 -24.22 18.95
C ARG A 159 -2.63 -23.82 19.14
N ARG A 160 -3.06 -22.68 18.61
CA ARG A 160 -4.49 -22.33 18.67
C ARG A 160 -5.31 -23.45 18.00
N PRO A 161 -6.41 -23.91 18.63
CA PRO A 161 -7.35 -24.82 17.99
C PRO A 161 -7.98 -24.14 16.76
N PRO A 162 -8.39 -24.89 15.74
CA PRO A 162 -9.03 -24.31 14.56
C PRO A 162 -10.28 -23.52 14.99
N PRO A 163 -10.57 -22.37 14.37
CA PRO A 163 -11.91 -21.80 14.47
C PRO A 163 -12.86 -22.86 13.91
N THR A 164 -13.90 -23.20 14.68
CA THR A 164 -14.98 -24.08 14.20
C THR A 164 -15.53 -23.49 12.90
N GLY A 165 -15.63 -24.32 11.85
CA GLY A 165 -15.67 -23.94 10.42
C GLY A 165 -16.74 -22.95 9.95
N ARG A 166 -17.57 -22.41 10.85
CA ARG A 166 -18.55 -21.36 10.59
C ARG A 166 -17.93 -19.96 10.50
N ASN A 167 -16.88 -19.67 11.25
CA ASN A 167 -16.36 -18.29 11.37
C ASN A 167 -15.38 -17.89 10.25
N GLY A 168 -14.68 -18.87 9.65
CA GLY A 168 -13.69 -18.63 8.60
C GLY A 168 -14.32 -18.27 7.25
N THR A 169 -15.43 -18.93 6.89
CA THR A 169 -16.19 -18.63 5.68
C THR A 169 -16.92 -17.29 5.77
N THR A 170 -17.42 -16.94 6.96
CA THR A 170 -18.02 -15.62 7.21
C THR A 170 -16.98 -14.50 7.08
N LEU A 171 -15.78 -14.66 7.63
CA LEU A 171 -14.73 -13.63 7.52
C LEU A 171 -14.25 -13.44 6.07
N VAL A 172 -14.04 -14.53 5.33
CA VAL A 172 -13.67 -14.46 3.90
C VAL A 172 -14.81 -13.84 3.09
N GLY A 173 -16.06 -14.20 3.36
CA GLY A 173 -17.23 -13.60 2.72
C GLY A 173 -17.37 -12.11 3.00
N LEU A 174 -17.12 -11.67 4.24
CA LEU A 174 -17.15 -10.26 4.63
C LEU A 174 -16.00 -9.46 3.99
N LEU A 175 -14.79 -10.02 3.93
CA LEU A 175 -13.66 -9.38 3.25
C LEU A 175 -13.89 -9.27 1.75
N ALA A 176 -14.39 -10.33 1.10
CA ALA A 176 -14.76 -10.28 -0.32
C ALA A 176 -15.87 -9.25 -0.57
N ALA A 177 -16.89 -9.21 0.28
CA ALA A 177 -17.96 -8.22 0.20
C ALA A 177 -17.45 -6.79 0.41
N ALA A 178 -16.52 -6.56 1.35
CA ALA A 178 -15.92 -5.25 1.59
C ALA A 178 -15.07 -4.77 0.40
N VAL A 179 -14.29 -5.67 -0.22
CA VAL A 179 -13.50 -5.36 -1.43
C VAL A 179 -14.43 -5.07 -2.61
N LEU A 180 -15.45 -5.88 -2.82
CA LEU A 180 -16.43 -5.67 -3.89
C LEU A 180 -17.25 -4.41 -3.67
N ALA A 181 -17.67 -4.12 -2.44
CA ALA A 181 -18.37 -2.90 -2.07
C ALA A 181 -17.49 -1.67 -2.24
N GLY A 182 -16.21 -1.72 -1.81
CA GLY A 182 -15.24 -0.65 -2.05
C GLY A 182 -15.01 -0.40 -3.54
N GLY A 183 -14.91 -1.47 -4.35
CA GLY A 183 -14.86 -1.39 -5.80
C GLY A 183 -16.13 -0.79 -6.42
N MET A 184 -17.32 -1.18 -5.95
CA MET A 184 -18.60 -0.61 -6.38
C MET A 184 -18.76 0.85 -5.98
N LEU A 185 -18.33 1.26 -4.79
CA LEU A 185 -18.35 2.66 -4.36
C LEU A 185 -17.39 3.53 -5.20
N ASN A 186 -16.33 2.94 -5.75
CA ASN A 186 -15.48 3.62 -6.74
C ASN A 186 -16.14 3.69 -8.14
N LEU A 187 -17.11 2.82 -8.43
CA LEU A 187 -17.86 2.84 -9.69
C LEU A 187 -18.97 3.92 -9.71
N PHE A 188 -19.48 4.34 -8.54
CA PHE A 188 -20.57 5.31 -8.43
C PHE A 188 -20.13 6.56 -7.63
N PRO A 189 -19.74 7.67 -8.29
CA PRO A 189 -19.49 8.92 -7.57
C PRO A 189 -20.80 9.41 -6.92
N LEU A 190 -20.75 9.77 -5.63
CA LEU A 190 -21.89 10.28 -4.85
C LEU A 190 -22.31 11.73 -5.21
N ARG A 191 -21.75 12.31 -6.29
CA ARG A 191 -22.03 13.66 -6.78
C ARG A 191 -22.43 13.64 -8.25
N ALA A 192 -23.49 14.39 -8.58
CA ALA A 192 -24.02 14.58 -9.93
C ALA A 192 -23.46 15.83 -10.63
N ASP A 193 -22.57 16.56 -9.95
CA ASP A 193 -21.99 17.84 -10.36
C ASP A 193 -20.75 17.57 -11.24
N ALA A 194 -21.03 17.05 -12.44
CA ALA A 194 -20.15 16.21 -13.25
C ALA A 194 -19.34 16.94 -14.35
N ASP A 195 -19.06 18.22 -14.22
CA ASP A 195 -18.45 18.97 -15.33
C ASP A 195 -16.91 19.07 -15.27
N THR A 196 -16.27 18.65 -14.18
CA THR A 196 -14.81 18.76 -14.01
C THR A 196 -14.05 17.55 -14.57
N THR A 197 -13.05 17.79 -15.41
CA THR A 197 -12.15 16.80 -16.02
C THR A 197 -10.71 17.12 -15.65
N VAL A 198 -10.02 16.15 -15.02
CA VAL A 198 -8.60 16.24 -14.70
C VAL A 198 -7.80 15.57 -15.80
N VAL A 199 -6.81 16.26 -16.34
CA VAL A 199 -5.92 15.79 -17.39
C VAL A 199 -4.49 15.84 -16.87
N ALA A 200 -3.80 14.70 -16.83
CA ALA A 200 -2.37 14.64 -16.54
C ALA A 200 -1.60 14.30 -17.82
N LEU A 201 -0.66 15.16 -18.19
CA LEU A 201 0.17 15.04 -19.38
C LEU A 201 1.41 14.19 -19.09
N ARG A 202 1.91 13.48 -20.10
CA ARG A 202 3.21 12.81 -20.03
C ARG A 202 4.35 13.83 -19.85
N PRO A 203 5.45 13.46 -19.17
CA PRO A 203 6.63 14.32 -19.09
C PRO A 203 7.09 14.77 -20.49
N GLY A 204 7.28 16.08 -20.66
CA GLY A 204 7.70 16.70 -21.93
C GLY A 204 6.61 16.86 -22.99
N ALA A 205 5.35 16.49 -22.73
CA ALA A 205 4.25 16.83 -23.63
C ALA A 205 3.90 18.33 -23.55
N SER A 206 3.63 18.92 -24.71
CA SER A 206 3.19 20.31 -24.80
C SER A 206 1.69 20.41 -24.50
N PRO A 207 1.26 21.28 -23.57
CA PRO A 207 -0.15 21.59 -23.36
C PRO A 207 -0.85 22.13 -24.61
N ALA A 208 -0.11 22.67 -25.58
CA ALA A 208 -0.68 23.22 -26.81
C ALA A 208 -1.49 22.19 -27.61
N ALA A 209 -1.06 20.92 -27.66
CA ALA A 209 -1.79 19.86 -28.36
C ALA A 209 -3.14 19.56 -27.68
N MET A 210 -3.17 19.61 -26.34
CA MET A 210 -4.39 19.45 -25.55
C MET A 210 -5.35 20.61 -25.81
N PHE A 211 -4.86 21.85 -25.82
CA PHE A 211 -5.68 23.02 -26.12
C PHE A 211 -6.20 23.02 -27.54
N GLN A 212 -5.39 22.62 -28.53
CA GLN A 212 -5.85 22.48 -29.91
C GLN A 212 -6.97 21.43 -30.04
N ALA A 213 -6.84 20.30 -29.33
CA ALA A 213 -7.86 19.26 -29.33
C ALA A 213 -9.22 19.74 -28.76
N LEU A 214 -9.19 20.73 -27.85
CA LEU A 214 -10.36 21.29 -27.19
C LEU A 214 -10.79 22.67 -27.73
N ALA A 215 -10.07 23.24 -28.69
CA ALA A 215 -10.27 24.62 -29.15
C ALA A 215 -11.67 24.89 -29.72
N ALA A 216 -12.33 23.86 -30.25
CA ALA A 216 -13.69 23.93 -30.79
C ALA A 216 -14.77 23.51 -29.76
N THR A 217 -14.45 23.58 -28.47
CA THR A 217 -15.37 23.20 -27.39
C THR A 217 -15.53 24.31 -26.37
N ASP A 218 -16.54 24.18 -25.52
CA ASP A 218 -16.75 25.07 -24.37
C ASP A 218 -15.84 24.76 -23.18
N ALA A 219 -14.82 23.90 -23.35
CA ALA A 219 -13.94 23.50 -22.27
C ALA A 219 -13.16 24.68 -21.69
N ARG A 220 -13.16 24.80 -20.36
CA ARG A 220 -12.50 25.90 -19.63
C ARG A 220 -11.46 25.37 -18.68
N ILE A 221 -10.37 26.12 -18.50
CA ILE A 221 -9.36 25.79 -17.48
C ILE A 221 -9.85 26.35 -16.14
N VAL A 222 -9.89 25.49 -15.14
CA VAL A 222 -10.20 25.84 -13.75
C VAL A 222 -8.91 26.07 -12.97
N TRP A 223 -7.95 25.17 -13.17
CA TRP A 223 -6.67 25.20 -12.47
C TRP A 223 -5.61 24.41 -13.25
N SER A 224 -4.35 24.77 -13.04
CA SER A 224 -3.20 23.99 -13.52
C SER A 224 -2.09 24.00 -12.50
N ASP A 225 -1.30 22.94 -12.46
CA ASP A 225 -0.07 22.99 -11.68
C ASP A 225 0.96 23.97 -12.31
N PRO A 226 1.95 24.47 -11.54
CA PRO A 226 2.96 25.39 -12.05
C PRO A 226 3.89 24.82 -13.14
N GLN A 227 3.98 23.50 -13.23
CA GLN A 227 4.81 22.76 -14.19
C GLN A 227 4.05 22.46 -15.50
N GLY A 228 2.76 22.77 -15.56
CA GLY A 228 1.86 22.45 -16.67
C GLY A 228 1.61 20.94 -16.86
N SER A 229 1.87 20.11 -15.84
CA SER A 229 1.76 18.65 -15.97
C SER A 229 0.36 18.11 -15.68
N VAL A 230 -0.40 18.80 -14.82
CA VAL A 230 -1.77 18.48 -14.44
C VAL A 230 -2.66 19.69 -14.67
N TRP A 231 -3.81 19.45 -15.30
CA TRP A 231 -4.82 20.44 -15.64
C TRP A 231 -6.17 19.99 -15.12
N VAL A 232 -6.92 20.92 -14.53
CA VAL A 232 -8.31 20.73 -14.12
C VAL A 232 -9.14 21.63 -15.01
N MET A 233 -10.07 21.03 -15.75
CA MET A 233 -10.90 21.73 -16.74
C MET A 233 -12.38 21.49 -16.47
N THR A 234 -13.26 22.38 -16.91
CA THR A 234 -14.72 22.14 -16.97
C THR A 234 -15.19 22.04 -18.41
N ALA A 235 -16.43 21.57 -18.64
CA ALA A 235 -17.11 21.53 -19.94
C ALA A 235 -16.36 20.74 -21.03
N VAL A 236 -15.58 19.72 -20.64
CA VAL A 236 -14.88 18.83 -21.58
C VAL A 236 -15.83 17.75 -22.09
N PRO A 237 -16.20 17.74 -23.39
CA PRO A 237 -17.16 16.77 -23.91
C PRO A 237 -16.65 15.33 -23.78
N THR A 238 -17.49 14.40 -23.33
CA THR A 238 -17.13 12.98 -23.14
C THR A 238 -16.53 12.35 -24.40
N ALA A 239 -17.06 12.70 -25.58
CA ALA A 239 -16.56 12.23 -26.88
C ALA A 239 -15.12 12.68 -27.20
N GLN A 240 -14.64 13.76 -26.58
CA GLN A 240 -13.30 14.30 -26.81
C GLN A 240 -12.28 13.89 -25.74
N LYS A 241 -12.73 13.42 -24.57
CA LYS A 241 -11.84 12.98 -23.47
C LYS A 241 -10.83 11.92 -23.92
N LEU A 242 -11.25 10.96 -24.74
CA LEU A 242 -10.34 9.92 -25.27
C LEU A 242 -9.31 10.47 -26.27
N ARG A 243 -9.62 11.57 -26.98
CA ARG A 243 -8.69 12.19 -27.93
C ARG A 243 -7.53 12.90 -27.23
N LEU A 244 -7.70 13.28 -25.96
CA LEU A 244 -6.65 13.92 -25.18
C LEU A 244 -5.46 12.98 -24.93
N PHE A 245 -5.65 11.66 -24.94
CA PHE A 245 -4.55 10.70 -24.89
C PHE A 245 -3.64 10.81 -26.12
N ALA A 246 -4.21 11.06 -27.31
CA ALA A 246 -3.42 11.32 -28.52
C ALA A 246 -2.68 12.67 -28.45
N ALA A 247 -3.18 13.62 -27.65
CA ALA A 247 -2.52 14.89 -27.35
C ALA A 247 -1.45 14.78 -26.25
N GLY A 248 -1.13 13.56 -25.78
CA GLY A 248 -0.09 13.30 -24.79
C GLY A 248 -0.59 13.23 -23.35
N ALA A 249 -1.91 13.18 -23.10
CA ALA A 249 -2.42 12.83 -21.78
C ALA A 249 -2.08 11.38 -21.43
N MET A 250 -1.62 11.14 -20.20
CA MET A 250 -1.52 9.80 -19.61
C MET A 250 -2.74 9.45 -18.76
N TYR A 251 -3.47 10.46 -18.30
CA TYR A 251 -4.68 10.30 -17.52
C TYR A 251 -5.69 11.38 -17.88
N VAL A 252 -6.96 10.97 -18.03
CA VAL A 252 -8.11 11.86 -18.25
C VAL A 252 -9.26 11.33 -17.40
N SER A 253 -9.70 12.07 -16.39
CA SER A 253 -10.78 11.59 -15.51
C SER A 253 -12.12 11.48 -16.24
N GLY A 254 -12.87 10.41 -15.96
CA GLY A 254 -14.18 10.16 -16.59
C GLY A 254 -14.13 9.82 -18.08
N SER A 255 -12.98 9.41 -18.62
CA SER A 255 -12.80 9.03 -20.03
C SER A 255 -13.06 7.54 -20.32
N VAL A 256 -12.70 6.65 -19.40
CA VAL A 256 -12.84 5.18 -19.53
C VAL A 256 -13.15 4.49 -18.20
N ALA A 257 -12.84 5.13 -17.07
CA ALA A 257 -13.22 4.72 -15.72
C ALA A 257 -13.95 5.90 -15.04
N PRO A 258 -14.83 5.64 -14.05
CA PRO A 258 -15.43 6.70 -13.24
C PRO A 258 -14.33 7.64 -12.73
N ALA A 259 -14.66 8.92 -12.57
CA ALA A 259 -13.70 9.95 -12.18
C ALA A 259 -12.96 9.66 -10.85
N GLY A 260 -13.33 8.61 -10.10
CA GLY A 260 -12.62 8.13 -8.92
C GLY A 260 -12.46 9.25 -7.89
N CYS A 261 -11.35 9.27 -7.15
CA CYS A 261 -11.06 10.31 -6.16
C CYS A 261 -11.01 11.74 -6.74
N SER A 262 -10.82 11.91 -8.06
CA SER A 262 -10.82 13.24 -8.68
C SER A 262 -12.20 13.91 -8.73
N ALA A 263 -13.28 13.12 -8.63
CA ALA A 263 -14.64 13.64 -8.46
C ALA A 263 -14.88 14.30 -7.10
N TRP A 264 -13.94 14.15 -6.16
CA TRP A 264 -14.03 14.68 -4.80
C TRP A 264 -13.26 15.98 -4.61
N LEU A 265 -12.53 16.45 -5.63
CA LEU A 265 -11.77 17.70 -5.58
C LEU A 265 -12.70 18.90 -5.87
N THR A 266 -12.67 19.89 -4.99
CA THR A 266 -13.34 21.19 -5.20
C THR A 266 -12.38 22.20 -5.82
N ALA A 267 -12.80 22.93 -6.84
CA ALA A 267 -12.15 24.20 -7.17
C ALA A 267 -12.41 25.17 -6.00
N GLY A 268 -11.35 25.64 -5.34
CA GLY A 268 -11.50 26.68 -4.32
C GLY A 268 -12.15 27.91 -4.94
N ALA A 269 -13.12 28.51 -4.25
CA ALA A 269 -13.65 29.81 -4.67
C ALA A 269 -12.48 30.81 -4.66
N SER A 270 -12.14 31.34 -5.83
CA SER A 270 -11.23 32.45 -5.97
C SER A 270 -11.85 33.68 -5.27
N SER A 271 -11.27 34.08 -4.13
CA SER A 271 -11.34 35.45 -3.61
C SER A 271 -10.11 36.22 -4.06
#